data_AF-A0A544QYS9-F1
#
_entry.id   AF-A0A544QYS9-F1
#
_cell.length_a   1.000
_cell.length_b   1.000
_cell.length_c   1.000
_cell.angle_alpha   90.00
_cell.angle_beta   90.00
_cell.angle_gamma   90.00
#
_symmetry.space_group_name_H-M   'P 1'
#
loop_
_entity.id
_entity.type
_entity.pdbx_description
1 polymer ?
#
loop_
_entity_poly.entity_id
_entity_poly.type
_entity_poly.pdbx_seq_one_letter_code
_entity_poly.pdbx_strand_id
1 'polypeptide(L)'
;MIKSLNKRTKKIILIIAIPVIFIVQYLLFSYGIISPLVKGVEVQIIGGNYIKEMDKYVIKLHDTVEISAGNYIKFPGYAKEPELWFNVLDDSGVVKIEDDNITAMKEGYTSVAVMKKNRVLKKAAIKVVNPEIESLDIDFSNDIKYVGDSAEIIGSVNVSDYKKFEKSYTPEYTSSNKKVIKVNGKKVNAVGVGKATISAICGDKTVETTFKIEAKVSKIDVKSDLEVEEGQSVYIKPEITTDPKGLEHPTIYYEYSQSKSYRNARVSSSGKVTGVKEGTEKITVKCGEKEKTVVITVKPKSIKNTYIENISYTCTRNGNMLIINISWDSVNGVDSYDVYLKNSEKDESYRLIKSIEAGSSSKMSTEINEEITGAEGENIQIYIKGKGDGQETKVNDSIYIKTSEYPLEDNTDESEDNEQ
;
A
#
# COMPACT_ATOMS: atom_id res chain seq x y z
N MET A 1 -5.16 -43.62 102.65
CA MET A 1 -6.12 -44.59 103.20
C MET A 1 -7.37 -44.61 102.32
N ILE A 2 -7.35 -45.37 101.21
CA ILE A 2 -8.51 -45.45 100.31
C ILE A 2 -9.45 -46.49 100.88
N LYS A 3 -10.50 -46.06 101.59
CA LYS A 3 -11.63 -46.92 101.98
C LYS A 3 -12.12 -47.63 100.71
N SER A 4 -12.14 -48.96 100.70
CA SER A 4 -12.66 -49.72 99.56
C SER A 4 -14.13 -49.34 99.37
N LEU A 5 -14.45 -48.56 98.33
CA LEU A 5 -15.84 -48.15 98.06
C LEU A 5 -16.71 -49.40 97.87
N ASN A 6 -17.88 -49.41 98.52
CA ASN A 6 -18.89 -50.46 98.35
C ASN A 6 -19.36 -50.52 96.88
N LYS A 7 -19.65 -51.72 96.37
CA LYS A 7 -20.04 -52.02 94.98
C LYS A 7 -21.22 -51.17 94.49
N ARG A 8 -22.18 -50.82 95.37
CA ARG A 8 -23.31 -49.92 95.05
C ARG A 8 -22.87 -48.47 94.83
N THR A 9 -22.01 -47.95 95.69
CA THR A 9 -21.47 -46.58 95.57
C THR A 9 -20.62 -46.43 94.31
N LYS A 10 -19.80 -47.44 93.97
CA LYS A 10 -19.06 -47.49 92.69
C LYS A 10 -20.01 -47.45 91.48
N LYS A 11 -21.14 -48.17 91.53
CA LYS A 11 -22.16 -48.15 90.46
C LYS A 11 -22.82 -46.78 90.31
N ILE A 12 -23.18 -46.11 91.41
CA ILE A 12 -23.82 -44.78 91.38
C ILE A 12 -22.85 -43.72 90.84
N ILE A 13 -21.59 -43.73 91.28
CA ILE A 13 -20.56 -42.84 90.76
C ILE A 13 -20.37 -43.06 89.25
N LEU A 14 -20.34 -44.32 88.80
CA LEU A 14 -20.24 -44.64 87.38
C LEU A 14 -21.43 -44.10 86.57
N ILE A 15 -22.66 -44.24 87.10
CA ILE A 15 -23.90 -43.76 86.46
C ILE A 15 -23.91 -42.24 86.31
N ILE A 16 -23.37 -41.48 87.27
CA ILE A 16 -23.32 -40.01 87.23
C ILE A 16 -22.10 -39.52 86.44
N ALA A 17 -20.95 -40.17 86.58
CA ALA A 17 -19.71 -39.75 85.93
C ALA A 17 -19.79 -39.89 84.41
N ILE A 18 -20.41 -40.96 83.89
CA ILE A 18 -20.48 -41.20 82.45
C ILE A 18 -21.19 -40.05 81.69
N PRO A 19 -22.40 -39.61 82.05
CA PRO A 19 -23.07 -38.46 81.41
C PRO A 19 -22.29 -37.16 81.55
N VAL A 20 -21.71 -36.89 82.72
CA VAL A 20 -20.88 -35.70 82.95
C VAL A 20 -19.65 -35.72 82.04
N ILE A 21 -19.00 -36.86 81.87
CA ILE A 21 -17.88 -37.04 80.94
C ILE A 21 -18.32 -36.74 79.51
N PHE A 22 -19.49 -37.22 79.07
CA PHE A 22 -20.00 -36.92 77.73
C PHE A 22 -20.34 -35.43 77.53
N ILE A 23 -20.93 -34.76 78.54
CA ILE A 23 -21.20 -33.32 78.49
C ILE A 23 -19.89 -32.53 78.43
N VAL A 24 -18.94 -32.87 79.30
CA VAL A 24 -17.61 -32.25 79.29
C VAL A 24 -16.92 -32.47 77.94
N GLN A 25 -16.94 -33.70 77.41
CA GLN A 25 -16.40 -34.00 76.08
C GLN A 25 -17.08 -33.19 74.98
N TYR A 26 -18.42 -33.08 75.00
CA TYR A 26 -19.17 -32.26 74.05
C TYR A 26 -18.69 -30.80 74.08
N LEU A 27 -18.61 -30.19 75.27
CA LEU A 27 -18.15 -28.81 75.44
C LEU A 27 -16.69 -28.65 74.98
N LEU A 28 -15.81 -29.60 75.30
CA LEU A 28 -14.40 -29.55 74.90
C LEU A 28 -14.23 -29.57 73.36
N PHE A 29 -15.03 -30.35 72.64
CA PHE A 29 -15.00 -30.40 71.18
C PHE A 29 -15.74 -29.23 70.52
N SER A 30 -16.89 -28.80 71.06
CA SER A 30 -17.69 -27.71 70.47
C SER A 30 -17.03 -26.35 70.65
N TYR A 31 -16.36 -26.10 71.79
CA TYR A 31 -15.55 -24.90 72.00
C TYR A 31 -14.16 -24.96 71.34
N GLY A 32 -13.78 -26.11 70.77
CA GLY A 32 -12.50 -26.28 70.07
C GLY A 32 -11.28 -26.45 70.97
N ILE A 33 -11.47 -26.73 72.26
CA ILE A 33 -10.39 -27.08 73.21
C ILE A 33 -9.72 -28.39 72.77
N ILE A 34 -10.51 -29.35 72.28
CA ILE A 34 -10.02 -30.57 71.64
C ILE A 34 -10.36 -30.53 70.15
N SER A 35 -9.35 -30.71 69.29
CA SER A 35 -9.53 -30.72 67.84
C SER A 35 -10.10 -32.07 67.34
N PRO A 36 -11.11 -32.09 66.45
CA PRO A 36 -11.76 -33.32 66.00
C PRO A 36 -10.87 -34.23 65.16
N LEU A 37 -11.15 -35.53 65.10
CA LEU A 37 -10.54 -36.39 64.09
C LEU A 37 -11.04 -35.97 62.70
N VAL A 38 -10.14 -35.85 61.73
CA VAL A 38 -10.49 -35.48 60.35
C VAL A 38 -10.21 -36.67 59.45
N LYS A 39 -11.20 -37.07 58.64
CA LYS A 39 -11.10 -38.15 57.65
C LYS A 39 -11.64 -37.69 56.30
N GLY A 40 -11.10 -38.25 55.22
CA GLY A 40 -11.57 -37.96 53.85
C GLY A 40 -10.97 -36.70 53.22
N VAL A 41 -10.00 -36.04 53.86
CA VAL A 41 -9.31 -34.87 53.29
C VAL A 41 -8.60 -35.25 52.00
N GLU A 42 -8.72 -34.37 51.01
CA GLU A 42 -8.01 -34.44 49.74
C GLU A 42 -7.21 -33.16 49.50
N VAL A 43 -6.21 -33.24 48.63
CA VAL A 43 -5.63 -32.02 48.05
C VAL A 43 -6.30 -31.83 46.72
N GLN A 44 -7.06 -30.75 46.57
CA GLN A 44 -7.74 -30.42 45.33
C GLN A 44 -7.30 -29.04 44.86
N ILE A 45 -7.04 -28.91 43.55
CA ILE A 45 -6.87 -27.61 42.92
C ILE A 45 -8.22 -27.21 42.33
N ILE A 46 -8.76 -26.09 42.80
CA ILE A 46 -10.14 -25.68 42.49
C ILE A 46 -10.22 -24.46 41.55
N GLY A 47 -9.09 -23.80 41.30
CA GLY A 47 -9.01 -22.64 40.41
C GLY A 47 -7.64 -22.51 39.74
N GLY A 48 -7.60 -21.80 38.59
CA GLY A 48 -6.39 -21.58 37.80
C GLY A 48 -6.12 -22.65 36.72
N ASN A 49 -5.01 -22.48 35.99
CA ASN A 49 -4.62 -23.40 34.92
C ASN A 49 -3.78 -24.56 35.48
N TYR A 50 -4.33 -25.77 35.42
CA TYR A 50 -3.59 -26.97 35.80
C TYR A 50 -4.02 -28.19 34.98
N ILE A 51 -3.20 -29.23 35.03
CA ILE A 51 -3.48 -30.54 34.45
C ILE A 51 -3.37 -31.60 35.54
N LYS A 52 -4.40 -32.43 35.72
CA LYS A 52 -4.33 -33.57 36.63
C LYS A 52 -3.91 -34.81 35.85
N GLU A 53 -2.73 -35.35 36.15
CA GLU A 53 -2.21 -36.60 35.58
C GLU A 53 -2.18 -37.67 36.67
N MET A 54 -3.20 -38.55 36.70
CA MET A 54 -3.39 -39.61 37.69
C MET A 54 -3.21 -39.14 39.15
N ASP A 55 -1.96 -39.08 39.62
CA ASP A 55 -1.56 -38.81 41.00
C ASP A 55 -0.82 -37.48 41.20
N LYS A 56 -0.65 -36.66 40.16
CA LYS A 56 0.03 -35.36 40.25
C LYS A 56 -0.75 -34.23 39.58
N TYR A 57 -0.54 -33.03 40.11
CA TYR A 57 -0.99 -31.78 39.52
C TYR A 57 0.15 -31.12 38.76
N VAL A 58 -0.06 -30.80 37.49
CA VAL A 58 0.90 -30.07 36.65
C VAL A 58 0.46 -28.62 36.55
N ILE A 59 1.36 -27.70 36.90
CA ILE A 59 1.14 -26.25 36.89
C ILE A 59 2.21 -25.63 36.00
N LYS A 60 1.84 -24.62 35.21
CA LYS A 60 2.80 -23.86 34.41
C LYS A 60 3.65 -22.96 35.31
N LEU A 61 4.93 -22.78 34.99
CA LEU A 61 5.80 -21.84 35.68
C LEU A 61 5.18 -20.44 35.74
N HIS A 62 5.29 -19.77 36.89
CA HIS A 62 4.69 -18.46 37.21
C HIS A 62 3.16 -18.41 37.32
N ASP A 63 2.45 -19.48 36.98
CA ASP A 63 1.01 -19.53 37.24
C ASP A 63 0.73 -19.71 38.74
N THR A 64 -0.42 -19.19 39.16
CA THR A 64 -0.96 -19.37 40.51
C THR A 64 -2.28 -20.12 40.43
N VAL A 65 -2.47 -21.08 41.34
CA VAL A 65 -3.65 -21.94 41.41
C VAL A 65 -4.15 -22.03 42.85
N GLU A 66 -5.45 -22.19 43.02
CA GLU A 66 -6.08 -22.25 44.35
C GLU A 66 -6.14 -23.70 44.84
N ILE A 67 -5.73 -23.95 46.09
CA ILE A 67 -5.72 -25.26 46.73
C ILE A 67 -6.82 -25.36 47.81
N SER A 68 -7.44 -26.52 47.92
CA SER A 68 -8.48 -26.84 48.91
C SER A 68 -8.29 -28.23 49.51
N ALA A 69 -8.76 -28.39 50.75
CA ALA A 69 -8.76 -29.64 51.51
C ALA A 69 -9.87 -30.61 51.05
N GLY A 70 -10.70 -30.18 50.09
CA GLY A 70 -11.86 -30.90 49.61
C GLY A 70 -12.92 -31.10 50.70
N ASN A 71 -13.87 -31.98 50.42
CA ASN A 71 -14.87 -32.37 51.41
C ASN A 71 -14.26 -33.34 52.42
N TYR A 72 -14.37 -33.04 53.70
CA TYR A 72 -13.89 -33.93 54.77
C TYR A 72 -14.94 -34.12 55.86
N ILE A 73 -14.80 -35.21 56.61
CA ILE A 73 -15.64 -35.56 57.75
C ILE A 73 -14.86 -35.31 59.03
N LYS A 74 -15.48 -34.59 59.97
CA LYS A 74 -14.97 -34.41 61.33
C LYS A 74 -15.70 -35.34 62.30
N PHE A 75 -14.96 -35.94 63.23
CA PHE A 75 -15.51 -36.77 64.30
C PHE A 75 -15.01 -36.30 65.67
N PRO A 76 -15.91 -36.04 66.64
CA PRO A 76 -17.38 -36.06 66.52
C PRO A 76 -17.93 -34.95 65.61
N GLY A 77 -19.09 -35.18 64.96
CA GLY A 77 -19.65 -34.23 63.98
C GLY A 77 -20.03 -32.85 64.54
N TYR A 78 -20.28 -32.75 65.85
CA TYR A 78 -20.60 -31.50 66.54
C TYR A 78 -19.36 -30.67 66.93
N ALA A 79 -18.15 -31.16 66.66
CA ALA A 79 -16.92 -30.44 66.99
C ALA A 79 -16.78 -29.15 66.17
N LYS A 80 -16.06 -28.16 66.71
CA LYS A 80 -15.63 -26.98 65.95
C LYS A 80 -14.83 -27.39 64.70
N GLU A 81 -14.91 -26.60 63.63
CA GLU A 81 -14.12 -26.88 62.43
C GLU A 81 -12.62 -26.96 62.77
N PRO A 82 -11.92 -27.99 62.24
CA PRO A 82 -10.49 -28.08 62.41
C PRO A 82 -9.79 -26.99 61.61
N GLU A 83 -8.76 -26.39 62.19
CA GLU A 83 -7.83 -25.55 61.47
C GLU A 83 -6.93 -26.44 60.60
N LEU A 84 -7.14 -26.36 59.29
CA LEU A 84 -6.34 -27.01 58.27
C LEU A 84 -5.54 -25.95 57.54
N TRP A 85 -4.30 -26.29 57.19
CA TRP A 85 -3.40 -25.41 56.44
C TRP A 85 -2.58 -26.24 55.47
N PHE A 86 -2.01 -25.61 54.44
CA PHE A 86 -1.22 -26.30 53.43
C PHE A 86 0.27 -26.03 53.64
N ASN A 87 1.08 -27.07 53.43
CA ASN A 87 2.52 -26.95 53.51
C ASN A 87 3.20 -27.62 52.32
N VAL A 88 4.31 -27.04 51.88
CA VAL A 88 5.27 -27.70 51.00
C VAL A 88 6.12 -28.60 51.88
N LEU A 89 6.22 -29.88 51.52
CA LEU A 89 6.90 -30.90 52.33
C LEU A 89 8.40 -31.00 52.06
N ASP A 90 8.89 -30.26 51.07
CA ASP A 90 10.29 -30.19 50.69
C ASP A 90 10.77 -28.73 50.61
N ASP A 91 12.08 -28.53 50.69
CA ASP A 91 12.73 -27.23 50.58
C ASP A 91 13.18 -26.96 49.12
N SER A 92 12.40 -27.46 48.16
CA SER A 92 12.78 -27.39 46.74
C SER A 92 12.64 -25.99 46.13
N GLY A 93 11.82 -25.13 46.76
CA GLY A 93 11.43 -23.83 46.23
C GLY A 93 10.65 -23.90 44.90
N VAL A 94 10.14 -25.08 44.52
CA VAL A 94 9.39 -25.31 43.26
C VAL A 94 8.06 -24.57 43.28
N VAL A 95 7.36 -24.60 44.41
CA VAL A 95 6.14 -23.82 44.64
C VAL A 95 6.24 -23.04 45.94
N LYS A 96 5.47 -21.96 45.99
CA LYS A 96 5.24 -21.17 47.21
C LYS A 96 3.75 -21.23 47.53
N ILE A 97 3.43 -21.44 48.81
CA ILE A 97 2.05 -21.41 49.29
C ILE A 97 1.87 -20.14 50.12
N GLU A 98 0.92 -19.31 49.73
CA GLU A 98 0.45 -18.15 50.49
C GLU A 98 -1.07 -18.27 50.64
N ASP A 99 -1.53 -18.33 51.88
CA ASP A 99 -2.91 -18.68 52.23
C ASP A 99 -3.34 -20.00 51.55
N ASP A 100 -4.36 -19.94 50.70
CA ASP A 100 -4.90 -21.06 49.92
C ASP A 100 -4.47 -20.99 48.44
N ASN A 101 -3.38 -20.26 48.12
CA ASN A 101 -2.85 -20.14 46.76
C ASN A 101 -1.46 -20.76 46.64
N ILE A 102 -1.25 -21.50 45.55
CA ILE A 102 0.04 -22.08 45.17
C ILE A 102 0.57 -21.34 43.94
N THR A 103 1.71 -20.67 44.08
CA THR A 103 2.43 -20.05 42.97
C THR A 103 3.60 -20.92 42.54
N ALA A 104 3.68 -21.23 41.24
CA ALA A 104 4.77 -21.99 40.65
C ALA A 104 6.02 -21.12 40.45
N MET A 105 7.08 -21.39 41.20
CA MET A 105 8.27 -20.54 41.26
C MET A 105 9.42 -21.07 40.41
N LYS A 106 9.56 -22.39 40.31
CA LYS A 106 10.68 -23.05 39.63
C LYS A 106 10.23 -24.38 39.03
N GLU A 107 10.77 -24.73 37.86
CA GLU A 107 10.52 -26.03 37.23
C GLU A 107 11.03 -27.20 38.09
N GLY A 108 10.22 -28.26 38.18
CA GLY A 108 10.58 -29.44 38.95
C GLY A 108 9.40 -30.17 39.56
N TYR A 109 9.69 -31.05 40.53
CA TYR A 109 8.70 -31.82 41.28
C TYR A 109 8.76 -31.44 42.76
N THR A 110 7.60 -31.32 43.39
CA THR A 110 7.45 -31.07 44.82
C THR A 110 6.23 -31.79 45.38
N SER A 111 6.14 -31.92 46.69
CA SER A 111 4.97 -32.46 47.37
C SER A 111 4.33 -31.45 48.31
N VAL A 112 3.02 -31.25 48.15
CA VAL A 112 2.22 -30.45 49.08
C VAL A 112 1.37 -31.35 49.95
N ALA A 113 1.00 -30.86 51.13
CA ALA A 113 0.16 -31.59 52.05
C ALA A 113 -0.85 -30.71 52.76
N VAL A 114 -2.00 -31.32 53.07
CA VAL A 114 -2.93 -30.77 54.05
C VAL A 114 -2.44 -31.14 55.43
N MET A 115 -2.21 -30.13 56.24
CA MET A 115 -1.68 -30.22 57.58
C MET A 115 -2.77 -29.93 58.59
N LYS A 116 -2.69 -30.62 59.72
CA LYS A 116 -3.43 -30.29 60.92
C LYS A 116 -2.49 -30.31 62.10
N LYS A 117 -2.24 -29.14 62.70
CA LYS A 117 -1.11 -28.95 63.62
C LYS A 117 0.18 -29.45 62.93
N ASN A 118 0.91 -30.38 63.53
CA ASN A 118 2.15 -30.93 62.96
C ASN A 118 1.94 -32.26 62.19
N ARG A 119 0.69 -32.66 61.93
CA ARG A 119 0.40 -33.95 61.28
C ARG A 119 -0.02 -33.75 59.83
N VAL A 120 0.64 -34.49 58.93
CA VAL A 120 0.22 -34.65 57.54
C VAL A 120 -1.06 -35.48 57.50
N LEU A 121 -2.13 -34.94 56.90
CA LEU A 121 -3.39 -35.66 56.68
C LEU A 121 -3.44 -36.31 55.30
N LYS A 122 -2.99 -35.60 54.26
CA LYS A 122 -2.94 -36.07 52.88
C LYS A 122 -1.82 -35.35 52.13
N LYS A 123 -1.20 -36.05 51.18
CA LYS A 123 -0.15 -35.51 50.28
C LYS A 123 -0.65 -35.51 48.84
N ALA A 124 -0.14 -34.58 48.05
CA ALA A 124 -0.24 -34.60 46.59
C ALA A 124 1.08 -34.15 45.96
N ALA A 125 1.42 -34.75 44.82
CA ALA A 125 2.57 -34.35 44.03
C ALA A 125 2.19 -33.19 43.11
N ILE A 126 3.09 -32.21 43.01
CA ILE A 126 3.01 -31.11 42.05
C ILE A 126 4.22 -31.18 41.13
N LYS A 127 3.98 -31.04 39.82
CA LYS A 127 5.01 -30.85 38.81
C LYS A 127 4.87 -29.44 38.23
N VAL A 128 5.91 -28.63 38.33
CA VAL A 128 5.97 -27.34 37.65
C VAL A 128 6.71 -27.52 36.34
N VAL A 129 6.11 -27.05 35.25
CA VAL A 129 6.65 -27.16 33.89
C VAL A 129 6.63 -25.81 33.20
N ASN A 130 7.58 -25.58 32.30
CA ASN A 130 7.57 -24.46 31.38
C ASN A 130 7.63 -25.01 29.95
N PRO A 131 6.47 -25.30 29.34
CA PRO A 131 6.45 -25.83 27.98
C PRO A 131 7.17 -24.89 27.00
N GLU A 132 8.00 -25.46 26.13
CA GLU A 132 8.66 -24.72 25.07
C GLU A 132 7.64 -24.39 23.97
N ILE A 133 7.72 -23.18 23.41
CA ILE A 133 6.88 -22.77 22.29
C ILE A 133 7.48 -23.35 21.00
N GLU A 134 6.73 -24.21 20.31
CA GLU A 134 7.15 -24.79 19.03
C GLU A 134 6.92 -23.81 17.88
N SER A 135 5.72 -23.23 17.81
CA SER A 135 5.36 -22.27 16.79
C SER A 135 4.48 -21.15 17.33
N LEU A 136 4.61 -20.00 16.70
CA LEU A 136 3.71 -18.86 16.81
C LEU A 136 3.21 -18.59 15.40
N ASP A 137 1.90 -18.51 15.23
CA ASP A 137 1.26 -18.19 13.97
C ASP A 137 0.32 -17.00 14.19
N ILE A 138 0.23 -16.13 13.19
CA ILE A 138 -0.65 -14.96 13.22
C ILE A 138 -1.51 -14.98 11.97
N ASP A 139 -2.79 -14.75 12.17
CA ASP A 139 -3.73 -14.41 11.10
C ASP A 139 -4.54 -13.15 11.49
N PHE A 140 -5.27 -12.60 10.53
CA PHE A 140 -6.09 -11.41 10.72
C PHE A 140 -7.54 -11.70 10.32
N SER A 141 -8.48 -11.21 11.13
CA SER A 141 -9.90 -11.48 10.88
C SER A 141 -10.43 -10.92 9.55
N ASN A 142 -9.77 -9.88 9.01
CA ASN A 142 -10.13 -9.21 7.76
C ASN A 142 -8.87 -8.71 7.05
N ASP A 143 -8.98 -8.48 5.74
CA ASP A 143 -7.95 -7.80 4.97
C ASP A 143 -7.79 -6.33 5.40
N ILE A 144 -6.53 -5.88 5.46
CA ILE A 144 -6.19 -4.49 5.78
C ILE A 144 -5.41 -3.92 4.60
N LYS A 145 -6.09 -3.10 3.79
CA LYS A 145 -5.49 -2.50 2.57
C LYS A 145 -5.59 -0.98 2.57
N TYR A 146 -6.63 -0.43 3.16
CA TYR A 146 -6.93 0.99 3.08
C TYR A 146 -7.00 1.66 4.44
N VAL A 147 -6.78 2.97 4.46
CA VAL A 147 -7.00 3.78 5.68
C VAL A 147 -8.46 3.66 6.11
N GLY A 148 -8.66 3.39 7.41
CA GLY A 148 -9.96 3.12 8.01
C GLY A 148 -10.30 1.63 8.15
N ASP A 149 -9.58 0.74 7.47
CA ASP A 149 -9.76 -0.71 7.64
C ASP A 149 -9.31 -1.15 9.04
N SER A 150 -9.97 -2.18 9.58
CA SER A 150 -9.66 -2.73 10.89
C SER A 150 -9.82 -4.25 10.92
N ALA A 151 -8.97 -4.90 11.70
CA ALA A 151 -9.02 -6.35 11.91
C ALA A 151 -8.63 -6.69 13.35
N GLU A 152 -8.95 -7.91 13.76
CA GLU A 152 -8.44 -8.51 14.98
C GLU A 152 -7.33 -9.51 14.66
N ILE A 153 -6.30 -9.52 15.49
CA ILE A 153 -5.19 -10.47 15.42
C ILE A 153 -5.63 -11.80 16.02
N ILE A 154 -5.56 -12.85 15.21
CA ILE A 154 -5.81 -14.22 15.58
C ILE A 154 -4.44 -14.89 15.75
N GLY A 155 -3.90 -14.82 16.96
CA GLY A 155 -2.66 -15.51 17.32
C GLY A 155 -2.92 -16.94 17.73
N SER A 156 -2.15 -17.88 17.18
CA SER A 156 -2.12 -19.28 17.60
C SER A 156 -0.71 -19.62 18.11
N VAL A 157 -0.63 -20.21 19.30
CA VAL A 157 0.64 -20.65 19.91
C VAL A 157 0.56 -22.16 20.07
N ASN A 158 1.56 -22.86 19.55
CA ASN A 158 1.73 -24.29 19.75
C ASN A 158 2.90 -24.53 20.70
N VAL A 159 2.73 -25.45 21.65
CA VAL A 159 3.76 -25.81 22.63
C VAL A 159 4.08 -27.29 22.53
N SER A 160 5.33 -27.65 22.83
CA SER A 160 5.84 -29.01 22.63
C SER A 160 5.13 -30.05 23.45
N ASP A 161 4.86 -29.72 24.72
CA ASP A 161 4.16 -30.58 25.67
C ASP A 161 3.09 -29.80 26.41
N TYR A 162 2.14 -30.52 27.03
CA TYR A 162 1.10 -29.92 27.86
C TYR A 162 0.21 -28.90 27.12
N LYS A 163 -0.30 -29.27 25.94
CA LYS A 163 -1.17 -28.45 25.06
C LYS A 163 -2.30 -27.67 25.73
N LYS A 164 -2.80 -28.12 26.89
CA LYS A 164 -3.78 -27.35 27.68
C LYS A 164 -3.28 -25.96 28.08
N PHE A 165 -1.96 -25.75 28.13
CA PHE A 165 -1.35 -24.46 28.44
C PHE A 165 -1.21 -23.53 27.23
N GLU A 166 -1.49 -23.94 25.99
CA GLU A 166 -1.39 -23.07 24.79
C GLU A 166 -2.11 -21.73 24.99
N LYS A 167 -3.33 -21.78 25.55
CA LYS A 167 -4.18 -20.60 25.79
C LYS A 167 -3.67 -19.65 26.88
N SER A 168 -2.72 -20.09 27.69
CA SER A 168 -2.09 -19.26 28.74
C SER A 168 -1.00 -18.34 28.17
N TYR A 169 -0.52 -18.60 26.96
CA TYR A 169 0.47 -17.75 26.30
C TYR A 169 -0.23 -16.59 25.60
N THR A 170 0.19 -15.38 25.94
CA THR A 170 -0.32 -14.13 25.34
C THR A 170 0.78 -13.47 24.54
N PRO A 171 0.76 -13.56 23.20
CA PRO A 171 1.72 -12.86 22.37
C PRO A 171 1.60 -11.35 22.53
N GLU A 172 2.73 -10.67 22.52
CA GLU A 172 2.80 -9.21 22.48
C GLU A 172 2.85 -8.73 21.04
N TYR A 173 2.01 -7.75 20.69
CA TYR A 173 1.91 -7.23 19.33
C TYR A 173 2.42 -5.79 19.26
N THR A 174 3.29 -5.52 18.30
CA THR A 174 3.85 -4.19 18.08
C THR A 174 3.74 -3.79 16.61
N SER A 175 3.81 -2.49 16.32
CA SER A 175 3.86 -1.97 14.96
C SER A 175 5.11 -1.12 14.77
N SER A 176 5.81 -1.34 13.66
CA SER A 176 6.98 -0.56 13.27
C SER A 176 6.64 0.90 12.95
N ASN A 177 5.38 1.21 12.58
CA ASN A 177 4.95 2.59 12.31
C ASN A 177 3.50 2.85 12.76
N LYS A 178 3.38 3.41 13.97
CA LYS A 178 2.10 3.77 14.62
C LYS A 178 1.30 4.87 13.91
N LYS A 179 1.90 5.60 12.96
CA LYS A 179 1.20 6.59 12.11
C LYS A 179 0.48 5.95 10.93
N VAL A 180 0.84 4.71 10.57
CA VAL A 180 0.24 3.96 9.45
C VAL A 180 -0.70 2.90 10.01
N ILE A 181 -0.23 2.08 10.96
CA ILE A 181 -1.04 1.04 11.63
C ILE A 181 -0.94 1.20 13.14
N LYS A 182 -2.09 1.24 13.83
CA LYS A 182 -2.16 1.20 15.29
C LYS A 182 -2.62 -0.18 15.76
N VAL A 183 -1.89 -0.72 16.73
CA VAL A 183 -2.21 -1.99 17.39
C VAL A 183 -2.50 -1.69 18.87
N ASN A 184 -3.68 -2.10 19.34
CA ASN A 184 -4.12 -1.97 20.73
C ASN A 184 -4.64 -3.34 21.20
N GLY A 185 -3.84 -4.06 21.98
CA GLY A 185 -4.12 -5.46 22.28
C GLY A 185 -4.16 -6.29 21.00
N LYS A 186 -5.28 -6.98 20.75
CA LYS A 186 -5.51 -7.73 19.50
C LYS A 186 -6.12 -6.90 18.37
N LYS A 187 -6.49 -5.62 18.60
CA LYS A 187 -7.16 -4.81 17.58
C LYS A 187 -6.15 -4.03 16.74
N VAL A 188 -6.27 -4.14 15.42
CA VAL A 188 -5.44 -3.44 14.43
C VAL A 188 -6.31 -2.44 13.67
N ASN A 189 -5.82 -1.22 13.50
CA ASN A 189 -6.48 -0.18 12.71
C ASN A 189 -5.48 0.49 11.77
N ALA A 190 -5.82 0.55 10.48
CA ALA A 190 -5.09 1.33 9.49
C ALA A 190 -5.49 2.80 9.61
N VAL A 191 -4.55 3.66 9.96
CA VAL A 191 -4.81 5.09 10.29
C VAL A 191 -4.11 6.08 9.37
N GLY A 192 -3.17 5.61 8.54
CA GLY A 192 -2.44 6.46 7.60
C GLY A 192 -1.89 5.69 6.41
N VAL A 193 -1.57 6.41 5.34
CA VAL A 193 -0.99 5.85 4.11
C VAL A 193 0.49 5.53 4.35
N GLY A 194 0.94 4.39 3.84
CA GLY A 194 2.35 4.00 3.90
C GLY A 194 2.57 2.52 4.14
N LYS A 195 3.78 2.16 4.56
CA LYS A 195 4.14 0.78 4.91
C LYS A 195 4.34 0.65 6.42
N ALA A 196 3.85 -0.44 6.99
CA ALA A 196 4.06 -0.80 8.39
C ALA A 196 4.10 -2.31 8.54
N THR A 197 4.87 -2.78 9.52
CA THR A 197 5.01 -4.20 9.85
C THR A 197 4.46 -4.41 11.25
N ILE A 198 3.62 -5.43 11.41
CA ILE A 198 3.16 -5.90 12.71
C ILE A 198 4.05 -7.07 13.11
N SER A 199 4.62 -7.01 14.31
CA SER A 199 5.43 -8.09 14.87
C SER A 199 4.72 -8.66 16.09
N ALA A 200 4.50 -9.98 16.12
CA ALA A 200 4.10 -10.68 17.35
C ALA A 200 5.28 -11.43 17.94
N ILE A 201 5.42 -11.31 19.26
CA ILE A 201 6.48 -11.96 20.01
C ILE A 201 5.84 -12.80 21.11
N CYS A 202 6.24 -14.06 21.22
CA CYS A 202 5.83 -14.94 22.31
C CYS A 202 7.01 -15.85 22.68
N GLY A 203 7.56 -15.67 23.89
CA GLY A 203 8.80 -16.32 24.28
C GLY A 203 9.96 -15.91 23.37
N ASP A 204 10.59 -16.89 22.74
CA ASP A 204 11.68 -16.72 21.77
C ASP A 204 11.20 -16.63 20.31
N LYS A 205 9.89 -16.82 20.05
CA LYS A 205 9.35 -16.81 18.69
C LYS A 205 8.89 -15.40 18.30
N THR A 206 9.22 -15.02 17.08
CA THR A 206 8.79 -13.76 16.46
C THR A 206 8.22 -14.03 15.08
N VAL A 207 7.04 -13.47 14.79
CA VAL A 207 6.42 -13.48 13.46
C VAL A 207 6.12 -12.06 13.04
N GLU A 208 6.43 -11.74 11.78
CA GLU A 208 6.24 -10.41 11.21
C GLU A 208 5.35 -10.44 9.97
N THR A 209 4.42 -9.49 9.89
CA THR A 209 3.54 -9.32 8.72
C THR A 209 3.60 -7.87 8.25
N THR A 210 3.95 -7.66 6.99
CA THR A 210 4.11 -6.32 6.40
C THR A 210 2.87 -5.93 5.59
N PHE A 211 2.39 -4.72 5.84
CA PHE A 211 1.23 -4.12 5.20
C PHE A 211 1.64 -2.88 4.40
N LYS A 212 0.97 -2.67 3.26
CA LYS A 212 1.01 -1.44 2.49
C LYS A 212 -0.41 -0.84 2.47
N ILE A 213 -0.58 0.24 3.21
CA ILE A 213 -1.87 0.93 3.37
C ILE A 213 -1.96 2.06 2.35
N GLU A 214 -3.06 2.08 1.61
CA GLU A 214 -3.38 3.09 0.60
C GLU A 214 -4.63 3.90 0.99
N ALA A 215 -4.82 5.07 0.38
CA ALA A 215 -6.08 5.80 0.54
C ALA A 215 -7.13 5.29 -0.46
N LYS A 216 -8.40 5.20 -0.05
CA LYS A 216 -9.49 4.95 -1.01
C LYS A 216 -9.69 6.18 -1.87
N VAL A 217 -9.78 6.00 -3.19
CA VAL A 217 -10.06 7.09 -4.13
C VAL A 217 -11.57 7.26 -4.25
N SER A 218 -12.08 8.42 -3.84
CA SER A 218 -13.52 8.73 -3.93
C SER A 218 -13.89 9.32 -5.29
N LYS A 219 -13.07 10.25 -5.81
CA LYS A 219 -13.31 10.95 -7.08
C LYS A 219 -12.02 11.21 -7.84
N ILE A 220 -12.10 11.08 -9.16
CA ILE A 220 -11.11 11.61 -10.12
C ILE A 220 -11.81 12.74 -10.89
N ASP A 221 -11.30 13.96 -10.77
CA ASP A 221 -11.76 15.12 -11.54
C ASP A 221 -10.70 15.48 -12.59
N VAL A 222 -11.07 15.44 -13.86
CA VAL A 222 -10.16 15.74 -14.96
C VAL A 222 -10.96 16.24 -16.13
N LYS A 223 -10.39 17.17 -16.90
CA LYS A 223 -11.03 17.67 -18.12
C LYS A 223 -11.25 16.51 -19.09
N SER A 224 -12.48 16.35 -19.55
CA SER A 224 -12.87 15.26 -20.45
C SER A 224 -12.25 15.38 -21.83
N ASP A 225 -11.92 16.60 -22.26
CA ASP A 225 -11.46 16.89 -23.62
C ASP A 225 -10.24 17.82 -23.61
N LEU A 226 -9.18 17.40 -24.29
CA LEU A 226 -7.95 18.18 -24.48
C LEU A 226 -7.64 18.28 -25.96
N GLU A 227 -7.08 19.43 -26.35
CA GLU A 227 -6.60 19.66 -27.71
C GLU A 227 -5.08 19.80 -27.69
N VAL A 228 -4.43 19.27 -28.72
CA VAL A 228 -2.98 19.41 -28.92
C VAL A 228 -2.69 19.51 -30.41
N GLU A 229 -1.78 20.38 -30.81
CA GLU A 229 -1.33 20.43 -32.20
C GLU A 229 -0.31 19.32 -32.47
N GLU A 230 -0.21 18.90 -33.73
CA GLU A 230 0.80 17.94 -34.16
C GLU A 230 2.22 18.42 -33.80
N GLY A 231 3.00 17.53 -33.16
CA GLY A 231 4.34 17.83 -32.65
C GLY A 231 4.38 18.59 -31.31
N GLN A 232 3.26 19.17 -30.86
CA GLN A 232 3.16 19.84 -29.56
C GLN A 232 2.75 18.87 -28.44
N SER A 233 2.78 19.34 -27.19
CA SER A 233 2.43 18.53 -26.03
C SER A 233 1.56 19.26 -25.01
N VAL A 234 0.67 18.52 -24.37
CA VAL A 234 -0.21 18.96 -23.27
C VAL A 234 -0.12 17.96 -22.12
N TYR A 235 -0.50 18.35 -20.90
CA TYR A 235 -0.52 17.47 -19.74
C TYR A 235 -1.96 17.18 -19.31
N ILE A 236 -2.26 15.90 -19.06
CA ILE A 236 -3.47 15.51 -18.34
C ILE A 236 -3.24 15.76 -16.85
N LYS A 237 -3.96 16.73 -16.27
CA LYS A 237 -3.86 17.11 -14.86
C LYS A 237 -5.12 16.68 -14.10
N PRO A 238 -5.18 15.44 -13.58
CA PRO A 238 -6.30 15.00 -12.76
C PRO A 238 -6.16 15.51 -11.33
N GLU A 239 -7.26 15.93 -10.74
CA GLU A 239 -7.40 16.19 -9.30
C GLU A 239 -8.03 14.97 -8.64
N ILE A 240 -7.33 14.39 -7.67
CA ILE A 240 -7.76 13.17 -6.98
C ILE A 240 -8.30 13.54 -5.61
N THR A 241 -9.51 13.08 -5.30
CA THR A 241 -10.08 13.17 -3.95
C THR A 241 -10.02 11.79 -3.30
N THR A 242 -9.47 11.71 -2.09
CA THR A 242 -9.43 10.50 -1.28
C THR A 242 -10.56 10.47 -0.24
N ASP A 243 -10.82 9.29 0.29
CA ASP A 243 -11.62 9.08 1.50
C ASP A 243 -10.83 8.17 2.47
N PRO A 244 -10.46 8.65 3.67
CA PRO A 244 -10.61 10.02 4.19
C PRO A 244 -9.97 11.11 3.33
N LYS A 245 -10.51 12.34 3.39
CA LYS A 245 -10.03 13.49 2.60
C LYS A 245 -8.62 13.95 3.04
N GLY A 246 -7.83 14.41 2.07
CA GLY A 246 -6.51 15.01 2.32
C GLY A 246 -5.38 14.00 2.51
N LEU A 247 -5.62 12.73 2.19
CA LEU A 247 -4.58 11.70 2.21
C LEU A 247 -3.83 11.67 0.87
N GLU A 248 -2.61 11.15 0.90
CA GLU A 248 -1.84 10.87 -0.31
C GLU A 248 -2.56 9.78 -1.13
N HIS A 249 -2.87 10.09 -2.38
CA HIS A 249 -3.54 9.14 -3.26
C HIS A 249 -2.54 8.10 -3.81
N PRO A 250 -3.02 6.91 -4.22
CA PRO A 250 -2.21 5.94 -4.94
C PRO A 250 -1.65 6.50 -6.25
N THR A 251 -0.68 5.80 -6.85
CA THR A 251 -0.12 6.18 -8.16
C THR A 251 -1.19 6.33 -9.23
N ILE A 252 -1.09 7.38 -10.03
CA ILE A 252 -1.95 7.61 -11.20
C ILE A 252 -1.33 6.92 -12.41
N TYR A 253 -2.16 6.20 -13.17
CA TYR A 253 -1.76 5.52 -14.40
C TYR A 253 -2.54 6.08 -15.58
N TYR A 254 -1.88 6.10 -16.75
CA TYR A 254 -2.46 6.54 -18.01
C TYR A 254 -2.34 5.40 -19.01
N GLU A 255 -3.47 4.98 -19.56
CA GLU A 255 -3.56 3.89 -20.50
C GLU A 255 -4.38 4.29 -21.71
N TYR A 256 -4.05 3.75 -22.88
CA TYR A 256 -4.90 3.95 -24.05
C TYR A 256 -6.18 3.15 -23.90
N SER A 257 -7.33 3.79 -24.06
CA SER A 257 -8.63 3.11 -23.90
C SER A 257 -8.93 2.11 -25.01
N GLN A 258 -8.20 2.18 -26.13
CA GLN A 258 -8.40 1.32 -27.29
C GLN A 258 -7.06 0.78 -27.80
N SER A 259 -7.09 -0.45 -28.30
CA SER A 259 -5.98 -1.03 -29.06
C SER A 259 -6.09 -0.58 -30.51
N LYS A 260 -5.06 0.10 -31.01
CA LYS A 260 -4.96 0.59 -32.39
C LYS A 260 -3.54 0.38 -32.91
N SER A 261 -3.41 0.03 -34.19
CA SER A 261 -2.11 -0.16 -34.85
C SER A 261 -1.33 1.14 -35.06
N TYR A 262 -2.04 2.28 -35.17
CA TYR A 262 -1.45 3.61 -35.21
C TYR A 262 -2.11 4.51 -34.15
N ARG A 263 -1.36 5.48 -33.65
CA ARG A 263 -1.77 6.38 -32.57
C ARG A 263 -1.77 7.82 -33.07
N ASN A 264 -2.85 8.54 -32.78
CA ASN A 264 -2.95 9.97 -33.10
C ASN A 264 -2.19 10.81 -32.07
N ALA A 265 -2.14 10.36 -30.82
CA ALA A 265 -1.37 10.99 -29.75
C ALA A 265 -0.60 9.94 -28.94
N ARG A 266 0.55 10.33 -28.37
CA ARG A 266 1.34 9.49 -27.46
C ARG A 266 1.27 10.02 -26.04
N VAL A 267 0.94 9.17 -25.08
CA VAL A 267 0.95 9.50 -23.64
C VAL A 267 2.14 8.83 -22.93
N SER A 268 2.79 9.58 -22.07
CA SER A 268 3.85 9.10 -21.16
C SER A 268 3.28 8.70 -19.80
N SER A 269 4.09 8.02 -18.97
CA SER A 269 3.74 7.68 -17.58
C SER A 269 3.45 8.91 -16.70
N SER A 270 3.97 10.08 -17.07
CA SER A 270 3.73 11.35 -16.35
C SER A 270 2.42 12.05 -16.75
N GLY A 271 1.64 11.49 -17.68
CA GLY A 271 0.45 12.15 -18.23
C GLY A 271 0.73 13.22 -19.28
N LYS A 272 1.99 13.40 -19.72
CA LYS A 272 2.32 14.21 -20.90
C LYS A 272 1.82 13.52 -22.17
N VAL A 273 1.03 14.23 -22.95
CA VAL A 273 0.44 13.80 -24.22
C VAL A 273 1.07 14.61 -25.35
N THR A 274 1.62 13.94 -26.36
CA THR A 274 2.21 14.56 -27.57
C THR A 274 1.35 14.24 -28.79
N GLY A 275 0.99 15.25 -29.57
CA GLY A 275 0.28 15.07 -30.84
C GLY A 275 1.19 14.44 -31.89
N VAL A 276 0.73 13.36 -32.54
CA VAL A 276 1.50 12.64 -33.58
C VAL A 276 0.91 12.85 -34.96
N LYS A 277 -0.41 12.74 -35.09
CA LYS A 277 -1.13 12.95 -36.34
C LYS A 277 -2.56 13.38 -36.02
N GLU A 278 -3.11 14.25 -36.86
CA GLU A 278 -4.51 14.67 -36.80
C GLU A 278 -5.47 13.50 -36.52
N GLY A 279 -6.42 13.73 -35.60
CA GLY A 279 -7.46 12.77 -35.24
C GLY A 279 -7.71 12.72 -33.73
N THR A 280 -8.41 11.68 -33.28
CA THR A 280 -8.82 11.57 -31.87
C THR A 280 -8.27 10.32 -31.18
N GLU A 281 -7.74 10.49 -29.97
CA GLU A 281 -7.26 9.41 -29.12
C GLU A 281 -7.99 9.43 -27.76
N LYS A 282 -8.27 8.27 -27.18
CA LYS A 282 -8.88 8.17 -25.84
C LYS A 282 -7.87 7.61 -24.85
N ILE A 283 -7.66 8.32 -23.75
CA ILE A 283 -6.74 7.96 -22.68
C ILE A 283 -7.56 7.78 -21.40
N THR A 284 -7.45 6.61 -20.79
CA THR A 284 -8.02 6.31 -19.48
C THR A 284 -7.01 6.69 -18.40
N VAL A 285 -7.43 7.56 -17.48
CA VAL A 285 -6.71 7.91 -16.25
C VAL A 285 -7.24 7.00 -15.14
N LYS A 286 -6.35 6.22 -14.51
CA LYS A 286 -6.67 5.31 -13.40
C LYS A 286 -5.97 5.75 -12.14
N CYS A 287 -6.67 5.71 -11.01
CA CYS A 287 -6.09 5.94 -9.68
C CYS A 287 -6.84 5.09 -8.66
N GLY A 288 -6.14 4.14 -8.02
CA GLY A 288 -6.80 3.13 -7.19
C GLY A 288 -7.83 2.33 -8.01
N GLU A 289 -9.05 2.22 -7.50
CA GLU A 289 -10.17 1.50 -8.14
C GLU A 289 -11.04 2.39 -9.04
N LYS A 290 -10.67 3.67 -9.23
CA LYS A 290 -11.41 4.62 -10.05
C LYS A 290 -10.72 4.88 -11.36
N GLU A 291 -11.51 5.17 -12.39
CA GLU A 291 -11.02 5.54 -13.70
C GLU A 291 -11.88 6.63 -14.36
N LYS A 292 -11.25 7.41 -15.24
CA LYS A 292 -11.92 8.43 -16.05
C LYS A 292 -11.27 8.49 -17.44
N THR A 293 -12.08 8.60 -18.49
CA THR A 293 -11.58 8.73 -19.86
C THR A 293 -11.46 10.19 -20.26
N VAL A 294 -10.34 10.52 -20.90
CA VAL A 294 -10.05 11.82 -21.51
C VAL A 294 -9.91 11.61 -23.02
N VAL A 295 -10.61 12.42 -23.81
CA VAL A 295 -10.52 12.49 -25.26
C VAL A 295 -9.47 13.53 -25.63
N ILE A 296 -8.51 13.13 -26.44
CA ILE A 296 -7.48 13.99 -27.01
C ILE A 296 -7.82 14.21 -28.47
N THR A 297 -8.01 15.46 -28.85
CA THR A 297 -8.17 15.89 -30.24
C THR A 297 -6.84 16.47 -30.72
N VAL A 298 -6.22 15.81 -31.69
CA VAL A 298 -4.99 16.29 -32.32
C VAL A 298 -5.37 17.11 -33.53
N LYS A 299 -4.99 18.39 -33.51
CA LYS A 299 -5.16 19.33 -34.62
C LYS A 299 -3.91 19.28 -35.52
N PRO A 300 -4.06 19.57 -36.81
CA PRO A 300 -2.92 19.72 -37.70
C PRO A 300 -1.99 20.84 -37.18
N LYS A 301 -0.73 20.79 -37.60
CA LYS A 301 0.27 21.77 -37.21
C LYS A 301 -0.11 23.15 -37.75
N SER A 302 -0.15 24.18 -36.89
CA SER A 302 -0.43 25.53 -37.37
C SER A 302 0.74 26.07 -38.20
N ILE A 303 0.42 26.66 -39.36
CA ILE A 303 1.38 27.29 -40.29
C ILE A 303 1.25 28.81 -40.36
N LYS A 304 0.28 29.41 -39.64
CA LYS A 304 -0.08 30.83 -39.72
C LYS A 304 1.06 31.82 -39.42
N ASN A 305 2.05 31.40 -38.63
CA ASN A 305 3.19 32.23 -38.25
C ASN A 305 4.53 31.69 -38.78
N THR A 306 4.49 30.79 -39.76
CA THR A 306 5.67 30.20 -40.38
C THR A 306 6.03 30.97 -41.65
N TYR A 307 7.33 31.06 -41.96
CA TYR A 307 7.85 31.60 -43.22
C TYR A 307 8.37 30.46 -44.09
N ILE A 308 8.43 30.68 -45.40
CA ILE A 308 9.17 29.79 -46.31
C ILE A 308 10.64 30.22 -46.27
N GLU A 309 11.52 29.27 -45.98
CA GLU A 309 12.96 29.50 -45.80
C GLU A 309 13.77 28.90 -46.94
N ASN A 310 15.04 29.31 -47.02
CA ASN A 310 16.04 28.81 -47.98
C ASN A 310 15.57 28.89 -49.44
N ILE A 311 14.88 29.97 -49.76
CA ILE A 311 14.46 30.29 -51.13
C ILE A 311 15.73 30.65 -51.92
N SER A 312 16.00 29.88 -52.98
CA SER A 312 17.09 30.12 -53.92
C SER A 312 16.57 30.05 -55.35
N TYR A 313 17.25 30.74 -56.26
CA TYR A 313 16.88 30.75 -57.67
C TYR A 313 18.09 30.70 -58.59
N THR A 314 17.90 30.16 -59.78
CA THR A 314 18.80 30.33 -60.92
C THR A 314 18.00 30.81 -62.13
N CYS A 315 18.61 31.66 -62.95
CA CYS A 315 17.98 32.20 -64.12
C CYS A 315 18.85 31.98 -65.35
N THR A 316 18.21 31.61 -66.45
CA THR A 316 18.82 31.60 -67.79
C THR A 316 17.89 32.30 -68.75
N ARG A 317 18.45 32.98 -69.75
CA ARG A 317 17.68 33.63 -70.81
C ARG A 317 17.78 32.80 -72.08
N ASN A 318 16.65 32.56 -72.72
CA ASN A 318 16.56 31.92 -74.03
C ASN A 318 15.71 32.81 -74.96
N GLY A 319 16.37 33.66 -75.75
CA GLY A 319 15.71 34.71 -76.52
C GLY A 319 14.94 35.68 -75.62
N ASN A 320 13.62 35.81 -75.86
CA ASN A 320 12.74 36.66 -75.06
C ASN A 320 12.20 35.97 -73.80
N MET A 321 12.52 34.70 -73.56
CA MET A 321 12.04 33.96 -72.39
C MET A 321 13.10 33.96 -71.30
N LEU A 322 12.73 34.43 -70.10
CA LEU A 322 13.51 34.22 -68.89
C LEU A 322 13.01 32.94 -68.21
N ILE A 323 13.91 31.97 -68.06
CA ILE A 323 13.65 30.70 -67.39
C ILE A 323 14.18 30.81 -65.97
N ILE A 324 13.29 30.75 -64.99
CA ILE A 324 13.59 30.94 -63.58
C ILE A 324 13.32 29.61 -62.86
N ASN A 325 14.38 28.97 -62.38
CA ASN A 325 14.28 27.79 -61.54
C ASN A 325 14.38 28.22 -60.08
N ILE A 326 13.26 28.15 -59.36
CA ILE A 326 13.20 28.46 -57.94
C ILE A 326 13.14 27.18 -57.10
N SER A 327 13.78 27.19 -55.93
CA SER A 327 13.70 26.11 -54.95
C SER A 327 13.63 26.64 -53.52
N TRP A 328 12.95 25.91 -52.64
CA TRP A 328 12.77 26.27 -51.23
C TRP A 328 12.62 25.03 -50.35
N ASP A 329 12.75 25.20 -49.04
CA ASP A 329 12.53 24.11 -48.08
C ASP A 329 11.05 23.85 -47.86
N SER A 330 10.68 22.56 -47.75
CA SER A 330 9.30 22.19 -47.44
C SER A 330 8.96 22.46 -45.97
N VAL A 331 7.76 22.98 -45.74
CA VAL A 331 7.21 23.31 -44.43
C VAL A 331 6.22 22.23 -44.02
N ASN A 332 6.46 21.60 -42.88
CA ASN A 332 5.53 20.61 -42.32
C ASN A 332 4.18 21.27 -41.95
N GLY A 333 3.07 20.69 -42.40
CA GLY A 333 1.71 21.23 -42.28
C GLY A 333 1.23 22.05 -43.48
N VAL A 334 2.04 22.16 -44.54
CA VAL A 334 1.65 22.77 -45.82
C VAL A 334 1.27 21.69 -46.82
N ASP A 335 0.08 21.81 -47.40
CA ASP A 335 -0.47 20.90 -48.42
C ASP A 335 -0.09 21.35 -49.84
N SER A 336 0.08 22.65 -50.07
CA SER A 336 0.48 23.20 -51.37
C SER A 336 1.21 24.55 -51.26
N TYR A 337 1.94 24.90 -52.32
CA TYR A 337 2.67 26.16 -52.45
C TYR A 337 2.18 26.94 -53.66
N ASP A 338 1.78 28.17 -53.42
CA ASP A 338 1.42 29.13 -54.45
C ASP A 338 2.58 30.07 -54.73
N VAL A 339 2.96 30.17 -56.00
CA VAL A 339 4.05 31.02 -56.48
C VAL A 339 3.46 32.22 -57.21
N TYR A 340 3.76 33.40 -56.71
CA TYR A 340 3.29 34.67 -57.25
C TYR A 340 4.43 35.43 -57.88
N LEU A 341 4.18 36.04 -59.04
CA LEU A 341 5.15 36.85 -59.78
C LEU A 341 4.54 38.22 -60.10
N LYS A 342 5.39 39.23 -60.12
CA LYS A 342 5.10 40.56 -60.66
C LYS A 342 6.25 40.98 -61.58
N ASN A 343 5.96 41.20 -62.86
CA ASN A 343 6.85 41.90 -63.78
C ASN A 343 6.57 43.40 -63.67
N SER A 344 7.58 44.21 -63.36
CA SER A 344 7.41 45.66 -63.11
C SER A 344 6.83 46.44 -64.27
N GLU A 345 7.04 45.99 -65.50
CA GLU A 345 6.57 46.66 -66.72
C GLU A 345 5.21 46.13 -67.18
N LYS A 346 4.91 44.86 -66.92
CA LYS A 346 3.70 44.19 -67.43
C LYS A 346 2.56 44.11 -66.41
N ASP A 347 2.87 44.08 -65.11
CA ASP A 347 1.92 43.74 -64.06
C ASP A 347 1.74 44.88 -63.04
N GLU A 348 0.50 45.31 -62.81
CA GLU A 348 0.17 46.27 -61.75
C GLU A 348 0.32 45.64 -60.34
N SER A 349 -0.01 44.35 -60.22
CA SER A 349 0.02 43.58 -58.97
C SER A 349 0.56 42.16 -59.20
N TYR A 350 0.97 41.49 -58.13
CA TYR A 350 1.35 40.08 -58.20
C TYR A 350 0.21 39.20 -58.71
N ARG A 351 0.53 38.29 -59.63
CA ARG A 351 -0.37 37.25 -60.15
C ARG A 351 0.12 35.87 -59.77
N LEU A 352 -0.83 34.95 -59.52
CA LEU A 352 -0.53 33.55 -59.26
C LEU A 352 -0.05 32.90 -60.57
N ILE A 353 1.16 32.35 -60.56
CA ILE A 353 1.74 31.67 -61.72
C ILE A 353 1.55 30.17 -61.64
N LYS A 354 1.71 29.62 -60.44
CA LYS A 354 1.73 28.17 -60.24
C LYS A 354 1.30 27.80 -58.83
N SER A 355 0.60 26.68 -58.73
CA SER A 355 0.29 25.99 -57.47
C SER A 355 0.89 24.60 -57.52
N ILE A 356 1.65 24.23 -56.49
CA ILE A 356 2.42 22.98 -56.44
C ILE A 356 2.00 22.22 -55.19
N GLU A 357 1.54 20.99 -55.34
CA GLU A 357 1.25 20.12 -54.20
C GLU A 357 2.54 19.80 -53.42
N ALA A 358 2.47 19.88 -52.10
CA ALA A 358 3.57 19.54 -51.24
C ALA A 358 3.86 18.02 -51.34
N GLY A 359 5.08 17.69 -51.77
CA GLY A 359 5.54 16.30 -51.82
C GLY A 359 6.25 15.86 -50.55
N SER A 360 6.61 14.58 -50.46
CA SER A 360 7.43 14.04 -49.36
C SER A 360 8.89 14.53 -49.34
N SER A 361 9.29 15.36 -50.32
CA SER A 361 10.64 15.90 -50.43
C SER A 361 10.88 16.99 -49.37
N SER A 362 12.08 17.04 -48.82
CA SER A 362 12.51 18.14 -47.94
C SER A 362 12.72 19.46 -48.69
N LYS A 363 12.84 19.40 -50.02
CA LYS A 363 12.95 20.57 -50.91
C LYS A 363 11.90 20.54 -52.00
N MET A 364 11.32 21.70 -52.24
CA MET A 364 10.41 21.96 -53.34
C MET A 364 11.14 22.78 -54.41
N SER A 365 10.73 22.61 -55.67
CA SER A 365 11.25 23.42 -56.76
C SER A 365 10.24 23.56 -57.89
N THR A 366 10.40 24.60 -58.69
CA THR A 366 9.63 24.75 -59.92
C THR A 366 10.34 25.65 -60.92
N GLU A 367 10.06 25.40 -62.18
CA GLU A 367 10.41 26.29 -63.29
C GLU A 367 9.26 27.24 -63.58
N ILE A 368 9.61 28.51 -63.76
CA ILE A 368 8.76 29.62 -64.22
C ILE A 368 9.36 30.16 -65.51
N ASN A 369 8.53 30.30 -66.53
CA ASN A 369 8.92 30.90 -67.80
C ASN A 369 8.19 32.23 -67.92
N GLU A 370 8.95 33.33 -67.95
CA GLU A 370 8.41 34.68 -68.06
C GLU A 370 9.00 35.36 -69.29
N GLU A 371 8.14 35.82 -70.19
CA GLU A 371 8.59 36.59 -71.34
C GLU A 371 9.05 37.98 -70.87
N ILE A 372 10.20 38.43 -71.34
CA ILE A 372 10.81 39.71 -71.01
C ILE A 372 11.15 40.48 -72.30
N THR A 373 11.01 41.80 -72.26
CA THR A 373 11.32 42.67 -73.41
C THR A 373 12.77 43.12 -73.40
N GLY A 374 13.44 43.06 -72.25
CA GLY A 374 14.81 43.54 -72.08
C GLY A 374 14.91 45.07 -71.96
N ALA A 375 13.79 45.73 -71.66
CA ALA A 375 13.76 47.17 -71.41
C ALA A 375 14.55 47.52 -70.14
N GLU A 376 15.24 48.67 -70.17
CA GLU A 376 15.95 49.18 -69.01
C GLU A 376 14.95 49.51 -67.89
N GLY A 377 15.00 48.74 -66.79
CA GLY A 377 14.06 48.88 -65.67
C GLY A 377 13.06 47.73 -65.51
N GLU A 378 13.01 46.75 -66.43
CA GLU A 378 12.19 45.54 -66.26
C GLU A 378 12.76 44.68 -65.12
N ASN A 379 11.98 44.50 -64.06
CA ASN A 379 12.36 43.73 -62.87
C ASN A 379 11.28 42.71 -62.54
N ILE A 380 11.71 41.52 -62.13
CA ILE A 380 10.82 40.45 -61.73
C ILE A 380 10.89 40.27 -60.22
N GLN A 381 9.71 40.28 -59.59
CA GLN A 381 9.56 39.97 -58.17
C GLN A 381 8.77 38.69 -57.99
N ILE A 382 9.26 37.78 -57.16
CA ILE A 382 8.61 36.50 -56.89
C ILE A 382 8.48 36.30 -55.38
N TYR A 383 7.31 35.87 -54.93
CA TYR A 383 7.17 35.34 -53.58
C TYR A 383 6.38 34.03 -53.58
N ILE A 384 6.55 33.28 -52.51
CA ILE A 384 5.95 31.95 -52.33
C ILE A 384 5.09 31.99 -51.07
N LYS A 385 3.94 31.33 -51.12
CA LYS A 385 3.02 31.21 -49.98
C LYS A 385 2.57 29.77 -49.84
N GLY A 386 2.77 29.19 -48.66
CA GLY A 386 2.30 27.84 -48.34
C GLY A 386 0.84 27.89 -47.87
N LYS A 387 0.04 26.90 -48.26
CA LYS A 387 -1.36 26.71 -47.86
C LYS A 387 -1.53 25.33 -47.21
N GLY A 388 -2.27 25.27 -46.11
CA GLY A 388 -2.56 24.02 -45.41
C GLY A 388 -3.62 24.20 -44.32
N ASP A 389 -4.58 23.29 -44.26
CA ASP A 389 -5.74 23.33 -43.33
C ASP A 389 -6.42 24.71 -43.23
N GLY A 390 -6.67 25.35 -44.37
CA GLY A 390 -7.30 26.69 -44.45
C GLY A 390 -6.45 27.84 -43.89
N GLN A 391 -5.21 27.59 -43.51
CA GLN A 391 -4.21 28.57 -43.08
C GLN A 391 -3.21 28.84 -44.22
N GLU A 392 -2.50 29.96 -44.11
CA GLU A 392 -1.43 30.29 -45.03
C GLU A 392 -0.19 30.74 -44.26
N THR A 393 0.99 30.46 -44.82
CA THR A 393 2.25 30.96 -44.28
C THR A 393 2.34 32.47 -44.41
N LYS A 394 3.20 33.09 -43.61
CA LYS A 394 3.65 34.45 -43.88
C LYS A 394 4.52 34.45 -45.14
N VAL A 395 4.50 35.59 -45.81
CA VAL A 395 5.34 35.86 -46.97
C VAL A 395 6.64 36.49 -46.45
N ASN A 396 7.78 35.96 -46.88
CA ASN A 396 9.10 36.53 -46.60
C ASN A 396 9.42 37.65 -47.61
N ASP A 397 10.61 38.25 -47.55
CA ASP A 397 11.07 39.18 -48.60
C ASP A 397 11.03 38.50 -49.98
N SER A 398 10.49 39.22 -50.97
CA SER A 398 10.36 38.71 -52.34
C SER A 398 11.72 38.54 -53.01
N ILE A 399 11.88 37.48 -53.79
CA ILE A 399 13.00 37.32 -54.72
C ILE A 399 12.93 38.50 -55.69
N TYR A 400 14.04 39.20 -55.89
CA TYR A 400 14.14 40.33 -56.81
C TYR A 400 15.19 40.04 -57.89
N ILE A 401 14.76 40.05 -59.15
CA ILE A 401 15.60 39.70 -60.31
C ILE A 401 15.61 40.90 -61.26
N LYS A 402 16.80 41.45 -61.51
CA LYS A 402 17.01 42.47 -62.53
C LYS A 402 17.22 41.79 -63.87
N THR A 403 16.33 42.00 -64.83
CA THR A 403 16.47 41.35 -66.15
C THR A 403 17.71 41.84 -66.91
N SER A 404 18.22 43.03 -66.58
CA SER A 404 19.46 43.59 -67.13
C SER A 404 20.71 42.75 -66.84
N GLU A 405 20.70 41.90 -65.81
CA GLU A 405 21.80 40.99 -65.49
C GLU A 405 21.84 39.76 -66.43
N TYR A 406 20.83 39.63 -67.30
CA TYR A 406 20.68 38.56 -68.28
C TYR A 406 20.47 39.15 -69.68
N PRO A 407 21.49 39.79 -70.28
CA PRO A 407 21.39 40.38 -71.61
C PRO A 407 21.20 39.30 -72.69
N LEU A 408 20.65 39.70 -73.85
CA LEU A 408 20.63 38.84 -75.03
C LEU A 408 22.08 38.56 -75.44
N GLU A 409 22.42 37.29 -75.71
CA GLU A 409 23.64 37.00 -76.45
C GLU A 409 23.48 37.63 -77.84
N ASP A 410 24.22 38.71 -78.10
CA ASP A 410 24.39 39.24 -79.44
C ASP A 410 25.09 38.16 -80.27
N ASN A 411 24.33 37.42 -81.06
CA ASN A 411 24.87 36.76 -82.24
C ASN A 411 25.17 37.86 -83.27
N THR A 412 26.23 38.62 -83.04
CA THR A 412 26.89 39.30 -84.15
C THR A 412 27.66 38.24 -84.93
N ASP A 413 27.06 37.82 -86.05
CA ASP A 413 27.76 37.27 -87.20
C ASP A 413 29.08 38.03 -87.42
N GLU A 414 30.22 37.34 -87.29
CA GLU A 414 31.45 37.75 -87.98
C GLU A 414 31.24 37.48 -89.48
N SER A 415 30.49 38.36 -90.12
CA SER A 415 30.55 38.58 -91.56
C SER A 415 31.09 39.98 -91.79
N GLU A 416 32.38 40.09 -92.11
CA GLU A 416 32.80 41.04 -93.14
C GLU A 416 34.10 40.58 -93.80
N ASP A 417 33.96 40.40 -95.11
CA ASP A 417 34.96 40.12 -96.12
C ASP A 417 36.02 41.23 -96.24
N ASN A 418 37.15 40.81 -96.83
CA ASN A 418 38.21 41.57 -97.50
C ASN A 418 37.88 43.01 -97.98
N GLU A 419 38.82 43.94 -97.77
CA GLU A 419 39.52 44.71 -98.83
C GLU A 419 40.56 45.68 -98.23
N GLN A 420 41.87 45.35 -98.35
CA GLN A 420 42.92 46.06 -99.12
C GLN A 420 44.33 45.75 -98.62
#